data_AF-F2JYB3-F1
#
_entry.id   AF-F2JYB3-F1
#
_cell.length_a   1.000
_cell.length_b   1.000
_cell.length_c   1.000
_cell.angle_alpha   90.00
_cell.angle_beta   90.00
_cell.angle_gamma   90.00
#
_symmetry.space_group_name_H-M   'P 1'
#
loop_
_entity.id
_entity.type
_entity.pdbx_description
1 polymer ?
#
loop_
_entity_poly.entity_id
_entity_poly.type
_entity_poly.pdbx_seq_one_letter_code
_entity_poly.pdbx_strand_id
1 'polypeptide(L)'
;MMYVNLSEGGKSKPFSFSRRSVVTRNRLKSMPASIEACQLTRMSKGVQYATSDEDARDWLSKNVKDWNTYPEEDREMAMDIALDKNQGVDVAKGLLENVQFSKDVEKRREERSESILDDYDAYHGGFGNDLAEDVFTLMKDSYVAGNQNVTLAGEYTQQEIQGAIDAMKAFIDNGDLTENITNVHFFSRQDKAAVGKGRVGDTLATRGVQANFIATWRGKKINVHVDTE
;
A
#
# COMPACT_ATOMS: atom_id res chain seq x y z
N MET A 1 -4.92 -36.47 -67.94
CA MET A 1 -5.92 -37.07 -68.84
C MET A 1 -6.96 -36.00 -69.16
N MET A 2 -7.15 -35.74 -70.46
CA MET A 2 -8.28 -35.07 -71.15
C MET A 2 -8.68 -33.62 -70.81
N TYR A 3 -8.42 -32.76 -71.81
CA TYR A 3 -9.23 -31.60 -72.19
C TYR A 3 -10.63 -32.03 -72.68
N VAL A 4 -11.60 -31.10 -72.67
CA VAL A 4 -12.41 -30.61 -73.82
C VAL A 4 -13.78 -30.06 -73.32
N ASN A 5 -13.88 -28.72 -73.34
CA ASN A 5 -14.80 -27.82 -74.07
C ASN A 5 -16.27 -28.17 -74.46
N LEU A 6 -17.03 -27.07 -74.70
CA LEU A 6 -18.36 -26.88 -75.35
C LEU A 6 -19.56 -26.79 -74.38
N SER A 7 -20.55 -25.88 -74.52
CA SER A 7 -21.05 -25.08 -75.64
C SER A 7 -21.97 -23.92 -75.20
N GLU A 8 -22.01 -22.87 -76.03
CA GLU A 8 -23.17 -22.10 -76.57
C GLU A 8 -24.46 -22.02 -75.72
N GLY A 9 -25.11 -20.87 -75.50
CA GLY A 9 -25.48 -19.81 -76.44
C GLY A 9 -27.01 -19.65 -76.42
N GLY A 10 -27.53 -18.46 -76.12
CA GLY A 10 -28.98 -18.23 -76.09
C GLY A 10 -29.37 -16.76 -75.95
N LYS A 11 -29.97 -16.21 -77.01
CA LYS A 11 -30.34 -14.80 -77.23
C LYS A 11 -31.73 -14.48 -76.67
N SER A 12 -31.94 -13.25 -76.18
CA SER A 12 -33.20 -12.50 -76.40
C SER A 12 -32.98 -10.98 -76.31
N LYS A 13 -33.51 -10.28 -77.32
CA LYS A 13 -33.65 -8.82 -77.50
C LYS A 13 -35.10 -8.42 -77.09
N PRO A 14 -35.60 -7.17 -77.24
CA PRO A 14 -35.10 -5.84 -76.85
C PRO A 14 -36.21 -4.90 -76.25
N PHE A 15 -35.84 -3.64 -75.97
CA PHE A 15 -36.67 -2.41 -75.95
C PHE A 15 -37.86 -2.24 -74.98
N SER A 16 -37.77 -1.22 -74.10
CA SER A 16 -38.69 -0.07 -74.18
C SER A 16 -38.10 1.18 -73.48
N PHE A 17 -38.14 2.30 -74.18
CA PHE A 17 -37.94 3.65 -73.66
C PHE A 17 -39.32 4.21 -73.29
N SER A 18 -39.48 4.92 -72.17
CA SER A 18 -40.28 6.17 -72.10
C SER A 18 -40.48 6.72 -70.68
N ARG A 19 -40.10 8.01 -70.55
CA ARG A 19 -40.62 9.09 -69.68
C ARG A 19 -40.16 9.21 -68.22
N ARG A 20 -39.23 10.17 -68.05
CA ARG A 20 -39.26 11.33 -67.14
C ARG A 20 -40.15 11.20 -65.88
N SER A 21 -39.49 11.20 -64.72
CA SER A 21 -39.82 12.15 -63.64
C SER A 21 -38.57 12.40 -62.80
N VAL A 22 -38.05 13.63 -62.91
CA VAL A 22 -37.08 14.18 -61.96
C VAL A 22 -37.88 14.50 -60.70
N VAL A 23 -37.65 13.74 -59.64
CA VAL A 23 -37.96 14.16 -58.27
C VAL A 23 -36.69 13.96 -57.46
N THR A 24 -35.95 15.05 -57.31
CA THR A 24 -34.92 15.26 -56.30
C THR A 24 -35.48 14.93 -54.92
N ARG A 25 -35.21 13.73 -54.42
CA ARG A 25 -35.28 13.43 -52.99
C ARG A 25 -33.87 13.46 -52.44
N ASN A 26 -33.53 14.58 -51.80
CA ASN A 26 -32.52 14.64 -50.77
C ASN A 26 -32.83 13.53 -49.75
N ARG A 27 -32.17 12.38 -49.88
CA ARG A 27 -31.95 11.50 -48.74
C ARG A 27 -30.96 12.24 -47.84
N LEU A 28 -31.51 13.07 -46.96
CA LEU A 28 -30.93 13.23 -45.63
C LEU A 28 -30.73 11.80 -45.13
N LYS A 29 -29.47 11.34 -45.17
CA LYS A 29 -29.04 10.23 -44.33
C LYS A 29 -29.39 10.72 -42.93
N SER A 30 -30.47 10.20 -42.37
CA SER A 30 -30.68 10.22 -40.93
C SER A 30 -29.47 9.48 -40.36
N MET A 31 -28.45 10.25 -39.96
CA MET A 31 -27.41 9.73 -39.11
C MET A 31 -28.16 9.19 -37.88
N PRO A 32 -28.01 7.89 -37.54
CA PRO A 32 -28.43 7.46 -36.23
C PRO A 32 -27.72 8.37 -35.24
N ALA A 33 -28.49 8.97 -34.33
CA ALA A 33 -27.99 9.74 -33.21
C ALA A 33 -26.76 9.01 -32.69
N SER A 34 -25.61 9.68 -32.77
CA SER A 34 -24.44 9.24 -32.04
C SER A 34 -24.94 8.98 -30.63
N ILE A 35 -24.84 7.72 -30.19
CA ILE A 35 -24.61 7.45 -28.78
C ILE A 35 -23.44 8.37 -28.47
N GLU A 36 -23.71 9.50 -27.83
CA GLU A 36 -22.66 10.32 -27.24
C GLU A 36 -21.89 9.33 -26.39
N ALA A 37 -20.69 8.98 -26.86
CA ALA A 37 -19.73 8.33 -26.00
C ALA A 37 -19.57 9.34 -24.88
N CYS A 38 -20.25 9.11 -23.76
CA CYS A 38 -20.11 9.88 -22.54
C CYS A 38 -18.64 9.70 -22.18
N GLN A 39 -17.80 10.61 -22.67
CA GLN A 39 -16.40 10.64 -22.36
C GLN A 39 -16.36 11.16 -20.94
N LEU A 40 -16.50 10.23 -19.99
CA LEU A 40 -16.41 10.44 -18.55
C LEU A 40 -15.15 11.22 -18.16
N THR A 41 -14.18 11.32 -19.07
CA THR A 41 -12.93 12.03 -18.88
C THR A 41 -12.39 12.55 -20.20
N ARG A 42 -11.55 13.58 -20.14
CA ARG A 42 -10.77 14.13 -21.26
C ARG A 42 -9.28 14.15 -20.91
N MET A 43 -8.45 14.27 -21.94
CA MET A 43 -7.01 14.39 -21.78
C MET A 43 -6.57 15.86 -21.88
N SER A 44 -5.73 16.31 -20.95
CA SER A 44 -5.03 17.60 -20.99
C SER A 44 -3.58 17.38 -20.58
N LYS A 45 -2.63 17.68 -21.47
CA LYS A 45 -1.17 17.53 -21.20
C LYS A 45 -0.77 16.15 -20.64
N GLY A 46 -1.45 15.08 -21.07
CA GLY A 46 -1.21 13.72 -20.58
C GLY A 46 -1.95 13.34 -19.30
N VAL A 47 -2.73 14.24 -18.71
CA VAL A 47 -3.57 13.99 -17.53
C VAL A 47 -5.01 13.73 -17.96
N GLN A 48 -5.62 12.68 -17.41
CA GLN A 48 -7.02 12.34 -17.61
C GLN A 48 -7.86 13.04 -16.53
N TYR A 49 -8.79 13.91 -16.90
CA TYR A 49 -9.62 14.69 -15.97
C TYR A 49 -11.10 14.62 -16.34
N ALA A 50 -11.99 14.72 -15.37
CA ALA A 50 -13.44 14.76 -15.58
C ALA A 50 -13.90 16.13 -16.07
N THR A 51 -14.95 16.18 -16.89
CA THR A 51 -15.46 17.45 -17.45
C THR A 51 -16.62 18.05 -16.67
N SER A 52 -17.20 17.30 -15.74
CA SER A 52 -18.30 17.70 -14.88
C SER A 52 -18.29 16.89 -13.59
N ASP A 53 -18.97 17.38 -12.56
CA ASP A 53 -19.12 16.68 -11.29
C ASP A 53 -19.78 15.30 -11.48
N GLU A 54 -20.72 15.20 -12.43
CA GLU A 54 -21.37 13.95 -12.79
C GLU A 54 -20.35 12.96 -13.37
N ASP A 55 -19.53 13.40 -14.32
CA ASP A 55 -18.45 12.61 -14.92
C ASP A 55 -17.42 12.15 -13.87
N ALA A 56 -17.04 13.05 -12.95
CA ALA A 56 -16.09 12.77 -11.88
C ALA A 56 -16.64 11.71 -10.92
N ARG A 57 -17.88 11.87 -10.48
CA ARG A 57 -18.58 10.92 -9.60
C ARG A 57 -18.75 9.55 -10.28
N ASP A 58 -19.15 9.54 -11.54
CA ASP A 58 -19.34 8.31 -12.30
C ASP A 58 -18.02 7.56 -12.51
N TRP A 59 -16.94 8.28 -12.82
CA TRP A 59 -15.63 7.68 -12.97
C TRP A 59 -15.11 7.14 -11.64
N LEU A 60 -15.14 7.95 -10.57
CA LEU A 60 -14.61 7.57 -9.26
C LEU A 60 -15.41 6.41 -8.64
N SER A 61 -16.74 6.42 -8.72
CA SER A 61 -17.57 5.32 -8.19
C SER A 61 -17.34 3.98 -8.90
N LYS A 62 -16.92 3.99 -10.16
CA LYS A 62 -16.58 2.78 -10.93
C LYS A 62 -15.15 2.30 -10.70
N ASN A 63 -14.23 3.22 -10.39
CA ASN A 63 -12.78 2.92 -10.36
C ASN A 63 -12.17 2.93 -8.95
N VAL A 64 -12.87 3.46 -7.95
CA VAL A 64 -12.50 3.43 -6.53
C VAL A 64 -13.32 2.35 -5.85
N LYS A 65 -12.63 1.38 -5.24
CA LYS A 65 -13.30 0.32 -4.48
C LYS A 65 -13.99 0.93 -3.27
N ASP A 66 -15.21 0.46 -2.98
CA ASP A 66 -15.98 0.87 -1.81
C ASP A 66 -16.26 2.40 -1.77
N TRP A 67 -16.41 3.06 -2.92
CA TRP A 67 -16.70 4.51 -3.03
C TRP A 67 -17.71 5.06 -2.02
N ASN A 68 -18.78 4.30 -1.73
CA ASN A 68 -19.83 4.75 -0.80
C ASN A 68 -19.45 4.68 0.68
N THR A 69 -18.33 4.05 1.04
CA THR A 69 -17.85 3.97 2.44
C THR A 69 -16.95 5.14 2.82
N TYR A 70 -16.51 5.94 1.84
CA TYR A 70 -15.73 7.14 2.12
C TYR A 70 -16.61 8.25 2.69
N PRO A 71 -16.09 9.04 3.65
CA PRO A 71 -16.73 10.27 4.11
C PRO A 71 -17.09 11.19 2.94
N GLU A 72 -18.17 11.97 3.10
CA GLU A 72 -18.62 12.92 2.09
C GLU A 72 -17.52 13.94 1.74
N GLU A 73 -16.84 14.49 2.75
CA GLU A 73 -15.73 15.43 2.58
C GLU A 73 -14.58 14.87 1.74
N ASP A 74 -14.19 13.61 1.97
CA ASP A 74 -13.14 12.92 1.20
C ASP A 74 -13.57 12.73 -0.26
N ARG A 75 -14.85 12.43 -0.50
CA ARG A 75 -15.42 12.24 -1.85
C ARG A 75 -15.53 13.55 -2.61
N GLU A 76 -15.96 14.63 -1.96
CA GLU A 76 -16.03 15.97 -2.54
C GLU A 76 -14.63 16.46 -2.95
N MET A 77 -13.64 16.33 -2.06
CA MET A 77 -12.26 16.68 -2.37
C MET A 77 -11.71 15.87 -3.55
N ALA A 78 -11.98 14.56 -3.61
CA ALA A 78 -11.58 13.73 -4.74
C ALA A 78 -12.26 14.15 -6.04
N MET A 79 -13.53 14.58 -6.00
CA MET A 79 -14.23 15.13 -7.17
C MET A 79 -13.58 16.43 -7.66
N ASP A 80 -13.21 17.34 -6.76
CA ASP A 80 -12.50 18.59 -7.13
C ASP A 80 -11.16 18.30 -7.82
N ILE A 81 -10.39 17.34 -7.28
CA ILE A 81 -9.11 16.88 -7.86
C ILE A 81 -9.33 16.23 -9.24
N ALA A 82 -10.40 15.44 -9.38
CA ALA A 82 -10.75 14.78 -10.63
C ALA A 82 -11.07 15.77 -11.75
N LEU A 83 -11.60 16.95 -11.42
CA LEU A 83 -11.91 18.03 -12.36
C LEU A 83 -10.68 18.87 -12.73
N ASP A 84 -9.63 18.87 -11.89
CA ASP A 84 -8.40 19.62 -12.17
C ASP A 84 -7.63 19.01 -13.34
N LYS A 85 -7.43 19.82 -14.39
CA LYS A 85 -6.70 19.46 -15.61
C LYS A 85 -5.22 19.14 -15.41
N ASN A 86 -4.65 19.46 -14.25
CA ASN A 86 -3.27 19.20 -13.89
C ASN A 86 -3.11 17.98 -12.98
N GLN A 87 -4.17 17.54 -12.30
CA GLN A 87 -4.14 16.40 -11.37
C GLN A 87 -4.93 15.22 -11.92
N GLY A 88 -6.22 15.42 -12.16
CA GLY A 88 -7.08 14.45 -12.83
C GLY A 88 -7.54 13.28 -11.96
N VAL A 89 -8.28 12.38 -12.60
CA VAL A 89 -9.01 11.28 -11.96
C VAL A 89 -8.12 10.24 -11.28
N ASP A 90 -6.91 10.03 -11.80
CA ASP A 90 -5.96 9.06 -11.22
C ASP A 90 -5.39 9.54 -9.88
N VAL A 91 -5.11 10.85 -9.76
CA VAL A 91 -4.66 11.45 -8.50
C VAL A 91 -5.79 11.45 -7.47
N ALA A 92 -7.01 11.78 -7.90
CA ALA A 92 -8.21 11.69 -7.05
C ALA A 92 -8.43 10.29 -6.49
N LYS A 93 -8.30 9.26 -7.34
CA LYS A 93 -8.35 7.86 -6.92
C LYS A 93 -7.23 7.53 -5.92
N GLY A 94 -5.99 7.92 -6.24
CA GLY A 94 -4.84 7.68 -5.37
C GLY A 94 -4.98 8.34 -4.00
N LEU A 95 -5.61 9.51 -3.90
CA LEU A 95 -5.91 10.15 -2.63
C LEU A 95 -6.82 9.27 -1.76
N LEU A 96 -7.96 8.84 -2.30
CA LEU A 96 -8.93 8.03 -1.57
C LEU A 96 -8.32 6.70 -1.12
N GLU A 97 -7.63 6.01 -2.02
CA GLU A 97 -6.97 4.74 -1.69
C GLU A 97 -5.90 4.92 -0.59
N ASN A 98 -5.16 6.02 -0.57
CA ASN A 98 -4.18 6.33 0.47
C ASN A 98 -4.83 6.71 1.82
N VAL A 99 -5.94 7.46 1.81
CA VAL A 99 -6.67 7.82 3.02
C VAL A 99 -7.24 6.57 3.68
N GLN A 100 -7.87 5.68 2.91
CA GLN A 100 -8.40 4.42 3.45
C GLN A 100 -7.26 3.54 3.98
N PHE A 101 -6.15 3.43 3.25
CA PHE A 101 -4.99 2.69 3.72
C PHE A 101 -4.45 3.23 5.04
N SER A 102 -4.39 4.56 5.19
CA SER A 102 -3.92 5.20 6.43
C SER A 102 -4.87 4.92 7.60
N LYS A 103 -6.18 5.05 7.40
CA LYS A 103 -7.21 4.72 8.41
C LYS A 103 -7.18 3.25 8.80
N ASP A 104 -7.01 2.33 7.84
CA ASP A 104 -6.88 0.89 8.10
C ASP A 104 -5.61 0.56 8.88
N VAL A 105 -4.50 1.24 8.60
CA VAL A 105 -3.24 1.09 9.35
C VAL A 105 -3.40 1.60 10.78
N GLU A 106 -4.02 2.76 10.97
CA GLU A 106 -4.29 3.35 12.28
C GLU A 106 -5.21 2.47 13.11
N LYS A 107 -6.33 2.01 12.55
CA LYS A 107 -7.22 1.06 13.22
C LYS A 107 -6.51 -0.22 13.64
N ARG A 108 -5.65 -0.79 12.77
CA ARG A 108 -4.83 -1.97 13.13
C ARG A 108 -3.80 -1.67 14.22
N ARG A 109 -3.31 -0.42 14.32
CA ARG A 109 -2.41 0.01 15.40
C ARG A 109 -3.19 0.12 16.72
N GLU A 110 -4.37 0.74 16.69
CA GLU A 110 -5.28 0.83 17.85
C GLU A 110 -5.65 -0.57 18.35
N GLU A 111 -6.15 -1.45 17.48
CA GLU A 111 -6.50 -2.84 17.81
C GLU A 111 -5.31 -3.58 18.43
N ARG A 112 -4.09 -3.40 17.88
CA ARG A 112 -2.87 -3.99 18.46
C ARG A 112 -2.57 -3.41 19.83
N SER A 113 -2.64 -2.08 19.98
CA SER A 113 -2.35 -1.37 21.23
C SER A 113 -3.29 -1.79 22.35
N GLU A 114 -4.60 -1.82 22.09
CA GLU A 114 -5.60 -2.28 23.05
C GLU A 114 -5.36 -3.74 23.44
N SER A 115 -5.02 -4.58 22.46
CA SER A 115 -4.87 -6.01 22.70
C SER A 115 -3.75 -6.36 23.69
N ILE A 116 -2.69 -5.55 23.76
CA ILE A 116 -1.49 -5.80 24.58
C ILE A 116 -1.40 -4.89 25.81
N LEU A 117 -2.38 -4.02 26.04
CA LEU A 117 -2.29 -2.97 27.06
C LEU A 117 -2.20 -3.58 28.47
N ASP A 118 -3.08 -4.53 28.78
CA ASP A 118 -3.08 -5.21 30.08
C ASP A 118 -1.77 -5.96 30.33
N ASP A 119 -1.23 -6.63 29.29
CA ASP A 119 0.05 -7.33 29.38
C ASP A 119 1.19 -6.31 29.61
N TYR A 120 1.19 -5.17 28.90
CA TYR A 120 2.21 -4.13 29.09
C TYR A 120 2.15 -3.52 30.50
N ASP A 121 0.96 -3.12 30.96
CA ASP A 121 0.76 -2.47 32.25
C ASP A 121 1.07 -3.40 33.44
N ALA A 122 0.94 -4.72 33.26
CA ALA A 122 1.29 -5.71 34.28
C ALA A 122 2.80 -5.79 34.57
N TYR A 123 3.66 -5.51 33.58
CA TYR A 123 5.11 -5.69 33.70
C TYR A 123 5.90 -4.39 33.67
N HIS A 124 5.34 -3.34 33.09
CA HIS A 124 5.99 -2.04 33.02
C HIS A 124 6.25 -1.47 34.42
N GLY A 125 7.49 -1.05 34.67
CA GLY A 125 7.98 -0.61 35.97
C GLY A 125 8.41 -1.75 36.90
N GLY A 126 8.29 -3.01 36.47
CA GLY A 126 8.67 -4.19 37.25
C GLY A 126 10.17 -4.50 37.19
N PHE A 127 10.86 -4.14 36.12
CA PHE A 127 12.22 -4.65 35.85
C PHE A 127 13.28 -4.09 36.82
N GLY A 128 13.01 -2.94 37.45
CA GLY A 128 13.96 -2.30 38.37
C GLY A 128 15.27 -1.86 37.69
N ASN A 129 15.26 -1.75 36.35
CA ASN A 129 16.38 -1.35 35.52
C ASN A 129 15.86 -0.51 34.34
N ASP A 130 16.28 0.75 34.27
CA ASP A 130 15.76 1.71 33.28
C ASP A 130 15.97 1.26 31.83
N LEU A 131 17.11 0.66 31.52
CA LEU A 131 17.38 0.14 30.16
C LEU A 131 16.49 -1.05 29.81
N ALA A 132 16.16 -1.92 30.77
CA ALA A 132 15.20 -3.00 30.54
C ALA A 132 13.79 -2.46 30.28
N GLU A 133 13.37 -1.42 31.01
CA GLU A 133 12.10 -0.72 30.78
C GLU A 133 12.08 -0.09 29.38
N ASP A 134 13.11 0.66 29.01
CA ASP A 134 13.22 1.29 27.68
C ASP A 134 13.14 0.26 26.54
N VAL A 135 13.84 -0.86 26.70
CA VAL A 135 13.77 -1.98 25.75
C VAL A 135 12.36 -2.56 25.69
N PHE A 136 11.71 -2.78 26.83
CA PHE A 136 10.36 -3.34 26.91
C PHE A 136 9.31 -2.40 26.28
N THR A 137 9.38 -1.10 26.55
CA THR A 137 8.56 -0.06 25.91
C THR A 137 8.79 -0.03 24.40
N LEU A 138 10.05 -0.08 23.96
CA LEU A 138 10.37 -0.09 22.53
C LEU A 138 9.86 -1.36 21.83
N MET A 139 9.84 -2.52 22.51
CA MET A 139 9.22 -3.74 21.99
C MET A 139 7.72 -3.56 21.78
N LYS A 140 7.01 -2.99 22.76
CA LYS A 140 5.58 -2.67 22.66
C LYS A 140 5.30 -1.73 21.48
N ASP A 141 6.04 -0.64 21.38
CA ASP A 141 5.86 0.34 20.30
C ASP A 141 6.16 -0.27 18.92
N SER A 142 7.19 -1.12 18.83
CA SER A 142 7.52 -1.85 17.62
C SER A 142 6.41 -2.83 17.22
N TYR A 143 5.80 -3.53 18.19
CA TYR A 143 4.65 -4.41 17.94
C TYR A 143 3.46 -3.63 17.35
N VAL A 144 3.11 -2.53 18.02
CA VAL A 144 2.00 -1.65 17.61
C VAL A 144 2.27 -1.08 16.22
N ALA A 145 3.47 -0.56 15.97
CA ALA A 145 3.88 -0.03 14.67
C ALA A 145 3.95 -1.11 13.57
N GLY A 146 4.18 -2.37 13.95
CA GLY A 146 4.37 -3.48 13.02
C GLY A 146 5.82 -3.66 12.54
N ASN A 147 6.78 -3.07 13.24
CA ASN A 147 8.21 -3.19 12.96
C ASN A 147 8.78 -4.43 13.68
N GLN A 148 9.72 -5.13 13.05
CA GLN A 148 10.36 -6.32 13.64
C GLN A 148 11.80 -6.07 14.11
N ASN A 149 12.49 -5.09 13.52
CA ASN A 149 13.85 -4.75 13.90
C ASN A 149 13.88 -3.25 14.21
N VAL A 150 14.22 -2.92 15.44
CA VAL A 150 14.29 -1.54 15.93
C VAL A 150 15.59 -1.36 16.68
N THR A 151 16.07 -0.13 16.77
CA THR A 151 17.30 0.21 17.50
C THR A 151 16.93 1.18 18.59
N LEU A 152 17.35 0.89 19.82
CA LEU A 152 17.26 1.83 20.92
C LEU A 152 18.33 2.91 20.73
N ALA A 153 17.93 4.17 20.73
CA ALA A 153 18.85 5.27 20.58
C ALA A 153 19.68 5.45 21.87
N GLY A 154 20.99 5.58 21.73
CA GLY A 154 21.91 5.76 22.86
C GLY A 154 23.15 4.88 22.72
N GLU A 155 24.19 5.22 23.48
CA GLU A 155 25.37 4.39 23.68
C GLU A 155 25.35 3.95 25.15
N TYR A 156 25.36 2.65 25.37
CA TYR A 156 25.27 2.07 26.71
C TYR A 156 26.53 1.28 27.03
N THR A 157 26.97 1.32 28.28
CA THR A 157 28.08 0.50 28.73
C THR A 157 27.70 -0.97 28.71
N GLN A 158 28.70 -1.85 28.58
CA GLN A 158 28.47 -3.29 28.66
C GLN A 158 27.80 -3.72 29.97
N GLN A 159 28.09 -3.01 31.08
CA GLN A 159 27.52 -3.31 32.39
C GLN A 159 26.03 -2.97 32.47
N GLU A 160 25.61 -1.84 31.90
CA GLU A 160 24.19 -1.46 31.84
C GLU A 160 23.38 -2.47 31.02
N ILE A 161 23.91 -2.86 29.86
CA ILE A 161 23.31 -3.87 29.00
C ILE A 161 23.19 -5.22 29.71
N GLN A 162 24.24 -5.65 30.42
CA GLN A 162 24.18 -6.89 31.19
C GLN A 162 23.13 -6.81 32.30
N GLY A 163 23.05 -5.68 33.01
CA GLY A 163 22.02 -5.44 34.03
C GLY A 163 20.61 -5.52 33.47
N ALA A 164 20.35 -4.93 32.30
CA ALA A 164 19.06 -5.00 31.64
C ALA A 164 18.70 -6.43 31.23
N ILE A 165 19.68 -7.19 30.73
CA ILE A 165 19.49 -8.59 30.35
C ILE A 165 19.16 -9.46 31.55
N ASP A 166 19.86 -9.27 32.67
CA ASP A 166 19.63 -10.03 33.89
C ASP A 166 18.25 -9.70 34.50
N ALA A 167 17.83 -8.43 34.46
CA ALA A 167 16.50 -8.00 34.88
C ALA A 167 15.39 -8.65 34.03
N MET A 168 15.51 -8.60 32.70
CA MET A 168 14.51 -9.21 31.81
C MET A 168 14.48 -10.74 31.94
N LYS A 169 15.63 -11.40 32.11
CA LYS A 169 15.69 -12.85 32.34
C LYS A 169 15.02 -13.26 33.65
N ALA A 170 15.24 -12.52 34.73
CA ALA A 170 14.60 -12.80 36.00
C ALA A 170 13.07 -12.80 35.91
N PHE A 171 12.50 -11.84 35.16
CA PHE A 171 11.06 -11.78 34.90
C PHE A 171 10.54 -12.96 34.07
N ILE A 172 11.32 -13.44 33.10
CA ILE A 172 10.97 -14.63 32.31
C ILE A 172 11.01 -15.89 33.19
N ASP A 173 12.09 -16.06 33.96
CA ASP A 173 12.32 -17.26 34.76
C ASP A 173 11.31 -17.39 35.92
N ASN A 174 10.80 -16.27 36.43
CA ASN A 174 9.73 -16.27 37.44
C ASN A 174 8.35 -16.62 36.87
N GLY A 175 8.22 -16.74 35.54
CA GLY A 175 6.94 -16.98 34.88
C GLY A 175 6.00 -15.78 34.95
N ASP A 176 6.53 -14.60 35.30
CA ASP A 176 5.72 -13.41 35.44
C ASP A 176 5.22 -12.97 34.06
N LEU A 177 6.03 -13.03 33.00
CA LEU A 177 5.67 -12.67 31.61
C LEU A 177 4.82 -13.75 30.90
N THR A 178 3.53 -13.46 30.66
CA THR A 178 2.57 -14.34 29.96
C THR A 178 2.82 -14.46 28.45
N GLU A 179 3.40 -13.43 27.82
CA GLU A 179 3.84 -13.46 26.43
C GLU A 179 5.34 -13.74 26.34
N ASN A 180 5.70 -14.81 25.62
CA ASN A 180 7.07 -15.33 25.62
C ASN A 180 8.09 -14.34 25.01
N ILE A 181 8.69 -13.49 25.84
CA ILE A 181 10.01 -12.91 25.55
C ILE A 181 10.97 -14.10 25.43
N THR A 182 11.16 -14.56 24.21
CA THR A 182 11.59 -15.94 23.98
C THR A 182 13.10 -16.07 24.02
N ASN A 183 13.86 -14.99 23.80
CA ASN A 183 15.33 -15.07 23.72
C ASN A 183 16.03 -13.71 23.91
N VAL A 184 16.74 -13.53 25.00
CA VAL A 184 17.69 -12.41 25.15
C VAL A 184 19.09 -12.89 24.76
N HIS A 185 19.65 -12.39 23.66
CA HIS A 185 20.95 -12.85 23.14
C HIS A 185 22.01 -11.75 23.07
N PHE A 186 23.17 -12.03 23.65
CA PHE A 186 24.40 -11.32 23.33
C PHE A 186 24.96 -11.83 22.01
N PHE A 187 25.20 -10.92 21.07
CA PHE A 187 26.10 -11.18 19.96
C PHE A 187 27.47 -10.61 20.33
N SER A 188 28.50 -11.46 20.32
CA SER A 188 29.87 -11.03 20.57
C SER A 188 30.35 -10.06 19.47
N ARG A 189 31.37 -9.23 19.77
CA ARG A 189 32.01 -8.30 18.83
C ARG A 189 32.14 -8.93 17.45
N GLN A 190 31.34 -8.47 16.49
CA GLN A 190 31.61 -8.67 15.08
C GLN A 190 32.03 -7.35 14.49
N ASP A 191 33.32 -7.21 14.24
CA ASP A 191 33.83 -6.21 13.32
C ASP A 191 33.30 -6.56 11.92
N LYS A 192 32.13 -6.00 11.57
CA LYS A 192 31.48 -6.24 10.26
C LYS A 192 32.32 -5.67 9.12
N ALA A 193 33.27 -4.76 9.39
CA ALA A 193 34.24 -4.31 8.40
C ALA A 193 35.29 -5.40 8.11
N ALA A 194 35.76 -6.11 9.15
CA ALA A 194 36.70 -7.23 8.99
C ALA A 194 36.08 -8.49 8.34
N VAL A 195 34.78 -8.74 8.54
CA VAL A 195 34.09 -9.96 8.03
C VAL A 195 33.61 -9.81 6.57
N GLY A 196 33.90 -8.70 5.90
CA GLY A 196 33.62 -8.53 4.46
C GLY A 196 32.13 -8.50 4.09
N LYS A 197 31.23 -8.35 5.07
CA LYS A 197 29.77 -8.21 4.85
C LYS A 197 29.34 -6.76 4.58
N GLY A 198 30.30 -5.84 4.47
CA GLY A 198 30.07 -4.44 4.15
C GLY A 198 29.70 -4.25 2.70
N ARG A 199 28.39 -4.29 2.40
CA ARG A 199 27.75 -3.43 1.39
C ARG A 199 26.23 -3.51 1.50
N VAL A 200 25.68 -2.71 2.39
CA VAL A 200 24.36 -2.11 2.21
C VAL A 200 24.50 -0.64 2.62
N GLY A 201 24.40 0.25 1.62
CA GLY A 201 24.21 1.71 1.70
C GLY A 201 24.87 2.48 2.86
N ASP A 202 25.94 3.21 2.54
CA ASP A 202 26.42 4.43 3.20
C ASP A 202 26.03 4.66 4.67
N THR A 203 26.69 3.93 5.56
CA THR A 203 27.23 4.47 6.81
C THR A 203 28.24 3.46 7.34
N LEU A 204 29.53 3.74 7.12
CA LEU A 204 30.62 3.16 7.90
C LEU A 204 30.54 3.68 9.33
N ALA A 205 29.45 3.35 10.03
CA ALA A 205 29.50 3.28 11.47
C ALA A 205 30.10 1.90 11.76
N THR A 206 31.35 1.87 12.22
CA THR A 206 31.86 0.81 13.08
C THR A 206 30.85 0.66 14.21
N ARG A 207 29.77 -0.11 13.99
CA ARG A 207 28.81 -0.36 15.06
C ARG A 207 29.61 -1.08 16.12
N GLY A 208 29.64 -0.49 17.31
CA GLY A 208 30.20 -1.09 18.51
C GLY A 208 29.55 -2.44 18.78
N VAL A 209 29.77 -3.00 19.96
CA VAL A 209 29.05 -4.22 20.33
C VAL A 209 27.53 -3.92 20.21
N GLN A 210 26.77 -4.87 19.68
CA GLN A 210 25.30 -4.74 19.62
C GLN A 210 24.69 -5.86 20.46
N ALA A 211 23.95 -5.48 21.49
CA ALA A 211 23.08 -6.40 22.20
C ALA A 211 21.73 -6.47 21.49
N ASN A 212 21.18 -7.68 21.38
CA ASN A 212 19.91 -7.91 20.70
C ASN A 212 18.92 -8.53 21.68
N PHE A 213 17.88 -7.78 22.00
CA PHE A 213 16.78 -8.24 22.83
C PHE A 213 15.67 -8.74 21.91
N ILE A 214 15.38 -10.05 21.96
CA ILE A 214 14.42 -10.68 21.07
C ILE A 214 13.21 -11.18 21.87
N ALA A 215 12.04 -10.62 21.56
CA ALA A 215 10.78 -11.04 22.14
C ALA A 215 9.81 -11.54 21.07
N THR A 216 8.88 -12.44 21.45
CA THR A 216 7.76 -12.81 20.60
C THR A 216 6.46 -12.39 21.28
N TRP A 217 5.80 -11.38 20.74
CA TRP A 217 4.53 -10.86 21.24
C TRP A 217 3.41 -11.31 20.31
N ARG A 218 2.44 -12.06 20.82
CA ARG A 218 1.32 -12.65 20.04
C ARG A 218 1.74 -13.27 18.71
N GLY A 219 2.86 -14.00 18.69
CA GLY A 219 3.41 -14.65 17.50
C GLY A 219 4.23 -13.75 16.56
N LYS A 220 4.42 -12.47 16.89
CA LYS A 220 5.32 -11.56 16.19
C LYS A 220 6.66 -11.45 16.91
N LYS A 221 7.73 -11.80 16.20
CA LYS A 221 9.10 -11.63 16.66
C LYS A 221 9.54 -10.17 16.51
N ILE A 222 10.08 -9.61 17.58
CA ILE A 222 10.62 -8.25 17.66
C ILE A 222 12.05 -8.36 18.15
N ASN A 223 12.94 -7.60 17.53
CA ASN A 223 14.36 -7.57 17.80
C ASN A 223 14.79 -6.12 18.05
N VAL A 224 15.18 -5.82 19.28
CA VAL A 224 15.68 -4.51 19.69
C VAL A 224 17.20 -4.56 19.73
N HIS A 225 17.83 -3.75 18.89
CA HIS A 225 19.28 -3.53 18.89
C HIS A 225 19.62 -2.43 19.89
N VAL A 226 20.59 -2.69 20.76
CA VAL A 226 21.18 -1.69 21.68
C VAL A 226 22.66 -1.60 21.36
N ASP A 227 23.10 -0.41 20.96
CA ASP A 227 24.51 -0.14 20.65
C ASP A 227 25.29 0.06 21.96
N THR A 228 26.53 -0.43 22.00
CA THR A 228 27.45 -0.15 23.11
C THR A 228 28.35 1.03 22.81
N GLU A 229 28.74 1.72 23.88
CA GLU A 229 29.94 2.58 23.90
C GLU A 229 31.21 1.80 23.51
#